data_AF-A0A7C5QH48-F1
#
_entry.id   AF-A0A7C5QH48-F1
#
_cell.length_a   1.000
_cell.length_b   1.000
_cell.length_c   1.000
_cell.angle_alpha   90.00
_cell.angle_beta   90.00
_cell.angle_gamma   90.00
#
_symmetry.space_group_name_H-M   'P 1'
#
loop_
_entity.id
_entity.type
_entity.pdbx_description
1 polymer ?
#
loop_
_entity_poly.entity_id
_entity_poly.type
_entity_poly.pdbx_seq_one_letter_code
_entity_poly.pdbx_strand_id
1 'polypeptide(L)'
;MEVKRMAIEVKEEKFGSRPSMLEPLFKQNEIFYEKNIFVITCRGEFNRSTPSRYLILKEFLSSEEMQSRFLETISNFLKDFMRDRVWGCHLDEGKEAVKLLYKGETFTFSYRDFKELLLESMDCKFERSSARGSDEATPLSRFFREYLGKSVSVTDLDFFIPSSGYFLEEKTFVLEEDGGPEVYIGLGQFISLRELRTDILNPRAKILLIYTEDARIFYLKELSGKTEFRRKTVPGWGSGVSVRLDKTLEYEEFIKMLRG
;
A
#
# COMPACT_ATOMS: atom_id res chain seq x y z
N MET A 1 37.59 -13.19 12.43
CA MET A 1 36.31 -13.86 12.08
C MET A 1 35.48 -12.85 11.33
N GLU A 2 35.54 -12.89 10.00
CA GLU A 2 34.88 -11.89 9.12
C GLU A 2 33.37 -12.11 9.09
N VAL A 3 32.62 -11.09 9.49
CA VAL A 3 31.17 -11.04 9.30
C VAL A 3 30.93 -10.72 7.82
N LYS A 4 30.74 -11.75 7.00
CA LYS A 4 30.18 -11.58 5.65
C LYS A 4 28.79 -10.98 5.78
N ARG A 5 28.66 -9.68 5.51
CA ARG A 5 27.37 -9.05 5.24
C ARG A 5 26.83 -9.71 3.97
N MET A 6 25.87 -10.63 4.12
CA MET A 6 25.05 -11.08 3.01
C MET A 6 24.32 -9.84 2.48
N ALA A 7 24.72 -9.39 1.29
CA ALA A 7 23.94 -8.45 0.53
C ALA A 7 22.55 -9.08 0.37
N ILE A 8 21.53 -8.45 0.95
CA ILE A 8 20.14 -8.79 0.66
C ILE A 8 19.96 -8.35 -0.79
N GLU A 9 20.03 -9.33 -1.69
CA GLU A 9 19.73 -9.15 -3.11
C GLU A 9 18.25 -8.74 -3.21
N VAL A 10 18.00 -7.43 -3.29
CA VAL A 10 16.69 -6.89 -3.60
C VAL A 10 16.47 -7.16 -5.08
N LYS A 11 15.78 -8.26 -5.40
CA LYS A 11 15.43 -8.60 -6.78
C LYS A 11 14.51 -7.54 -7.37
N GLU A 12 14.62 -7.36 -8.69
CA GLU A 12 13.65 -6.61 -9.48
C GLU A 12 12.25 -7.12 -9.18
N GLU A 13 11.40 -6.22 -8.67
CA GLU A 13 9.98 -6.47 -8.56
C GLU A 13 9.41 -6.66 -9.97
N LYS A 14 9.02 -7.89 -10.31
CA LYS A 14 8.00 -8.15 -11.35
C LYS A 14 6.59 -7.85 -10.81
N PHE A 15 6.44 -6.79 -10.03
CA PHE A 15 5.17 -6.35 -9.45
C PHE A 15 4.74 -5.11 -10.23
N GLY A 16 3.64 -5.23 -10.98
CA GLY A 16 3.13 -4.18 -11.86
C GLY A 16 2.46 -4.68 -13.14
N SER A 17 2.82 -5.89 -13.61
CA SER A 17 2.33 -6.44 -14.89
C SER A 17 1.38 -7.63 -14.76
N ARG A 18 1.06 -8.08 -13.53
CA ARG A 18 0.12 -9.19 -13.34
C ARG A 18 -1.32 -8.67 -13.39
N PRO A 19 -2.17 -9.22 -14.27
CA PRO A 19 -3.56 -8.79 -14.35
C PRO A 19 -4.27 -9.09 -13.03
N SER A 20 -4.96 -8.08 -12.50
CA SER A 20 -5.84 -8.23 -11.34
C SER A 20 -7.06 -9.07 -11.72
N MET A 21 -7.41 -10.02 -10.87
CA MET A 21 -8.66 -10.77 -10.95
C MET A 21 -9.81 -9.99 -10.30
N LEU A 22 -9.51 -9.13 -9.33
CA LEU A 22 -10.50 -8.34 -8.60
C LEU A 22 -11.03 -7.15 -9.40
N GLU A 23 -10.17 -6.45 -10.15
CA GLU A 23 -10.59 -5.25 -10.88
C GLU A 23 -11.71 -5.49 -11.91
N PRO A 24 -11.65 -6.52 -12.78
CA PRO A 24 -12.75 -6.84 -13.68
C PRO A 24 -14.06 -7.15 -12.95
N LEU A 25 -13.98 -7.83 -11.80
CA LEU A 25 -15.14 -8.16 -10.98
C LEU A 25 -15.83 -6.92 -10.44
N PHE A 26 -15.06 -5.95 -9.96
CA PHE A 26 -15.61 -4.70 -9.45
C PHE A 26 -16.31 -3.92 -10.55
N LYS A 27 -15.70 -3.84 -11.74
CA LYS A 27 -16.32 -3.20 -12.92
C LYS A 27 -17.61 -3.88 -13.33
N GLN A 28 -17.63 -5.21 -13.41
CA GLN A 28 -18.81 -5.99 -13.79
C GLN A 28 -19.98 -5.81 -12.81
N ASN A 29 -19.67 -5.66 -11.51
CA ASN A 29 -20.67 -5.57 -10.44
C ASN A 29 -20.96 -4.12 -10.00
N GLU A 30 -20.46 -3.13 -10.74
CA GLU A 30 -20.59 -1.70 -10.42
C GLU A 30 -20.15 -1.36 -8.99
N ILE A 31 -19.13 -2.06 -8.48
CA ILE A 31 -18.54 -1.78 -7.18
C ILE A 31 -17.59 -0.60 -7.36
N PHE A 32 -17.83 0.50 -6.65
CA PHE A 32 -16.91 1.63 -6.62
C PHE A 32 -15.66 1.28 -5.81
N TYR A 33 -14.48 1.55 -6.38
CA TYR A 33 -13.19 1.30 -5.75
C TYR A 33 -12.19 2.40 -6.11
N GLU A 34 -11.17 2.54 -5.27
CA GLU A 34 -10.05 3.48 -5.43
C GLU A 34 -8.73 2.69 -5.52
N LYS A 35 -7.80 3.14 -6.38
CA LYS A 35 -6.44 2.57 -6.57
C LYS A 35 -5.37 3.65 -6.45
N ASN A 36 -4.09 3.28 -6.56
CA ASN A 36 -2.94 4.18 -6.51
C ASN A 36 -2.90 4.95 -5.18
N ILE A 37 -3.08 4.22 -4.08
CA ILE A 37 -3.07 4.74 -2.73
C ILE A 37 -1.78 4.28 -2.07
N PHE A 38 -0.96 5.23 -1.65
CA PHE A 38 0.35 4.97 -1.09
C PHE A 38 0.40 5.41 0.36
N VAL A 39 0.81 4.51 1.25
CA VAL A 39 1.12 4.83 2.64
C VAL A 39 2.62 5.08 2.74
N ILE A 40 2.96 6.32 3.03
CA ILE A 40 4.33 6.79 3.19
C ILE A 40 4.66 6.77 4.68
N THR A 41 5.72 6.04 5.02
CA THR A 41 6.10 5.79 6.40
C THR A 41 7.55 6.19 6.63
N CYS A 42 7.80 7.15 7.52
CA CYS A 42 9.12 7.32 8.10
C CYS A 42 9.42 6.11 9.00
N ARG A 43 10.49 5.37 8.69
CA ARG A 43 10.82 4.14 9.42
C ARG A 43 11.10 4.47 10.88
N GLY A 44 10.67 3.58 11.78
CA GLY A 44 10.74 3.78 13.24
C GLY A 44 12.14 4.05 13.80
N GLU A 45 13.20 3.72 13.06
CA GLU A 45 14.56 4.07 13.46
C GLU A 45 14.87 5.58 13.30
N PHE A 46 14.13 6.29 12.44
CA PHE A 46 14.28 7.74 12.21
C PHE A 46 13.18 8.55 12.90
N ASN A 47 11.94 8.05 12.92
CA ASN A 47 10.84 8.67 13.66
C ASN A 47 9.95 7.61 14.33
N ARG A 48 9.90 7.62 15.67
CA ARG A 48 9.09 6.71 16.48
C ARG A 48 7.70 7.24 16.82
N SER A 49 7.42 8.51 16.53
CA SER A 49 6.15 9.16 16.83
C SER A 49 5.09 8.74 15.82
N THR A 50 4.20 7.82 16.24
CA THR A 50 3.05 7.36 15.44
C THR A 50 2.24 8.51 14.85
N PRO A 51 1.92 9.60 15.59
CA PRO A 51 1.14 10.71 15.03
C PRO A 51 1.81 11.50 13.91
N SER A 52 3.15 11.47 13.82
CA SER A 52 3.90 12.25 12.84
C SER A 52 4.55 11.42 11.74
N ARG A 53 4.79 10.13 11.92
CA ARG A 53 5.61 9.34 10.98
C ARG A 53 4.92 8.90 9.67
N TYR A 54 3.65 9.23 9.47
CA TYR A 54 2.83 8.73 8.35
C TYR A 54 2.24 9.84 7.49
N LEU A 55 2.10 9.53 6.19
CA LEU A 55 1.26 10.24 5.23
C LEU A 55 0.56 9.22 4.32
N ILE A 56 -0.64 9.55 3.85
CA ILE A 56 -1.33 8.80 2.80
C ILE A 56 -1.39 9.70 1.57
N LEU A 57 -0.98 9.16 0.43
CA LEU A 57 -1.06 9.85 -0.85
C LEU A 57 -1.95 9.09 -1.81
N LYS A 58 -2.79 9.81 -2.54
CA LYS A 58 -3.50 9.32 -3.72
C LYS A 58 -2.84 9.89 -4.96
N GLU A 59 -2.35 9.01 -5.82
CA GLU A 59 -1.88 9.43 -7.13
C GLU A 59 -3.07 9.56 -8.11
N PHE A 60 -3.13 10.71 -8.78
CA PHE A 60 -4.03 10.99 -9.89
C PHE A 60 -3.21 10.95 -11.18
N LEU A 61 -3.69 10.20 -12.18
CA LEU A 61 -2.96 10.01 -13.43
C LEU A 61 -3.08 11.24 -14.34
N SER A 62 -4.12 12.05 -14.13
CA SER A 62 -4.26 13.38 -14.71
C SER A 62 -4.55 14.44 -13.64
N SER A 63 -4.03 15.65 -13.85
CA SER A 63 -4.33 16.81 -13.01
C SER A 63 -5.80 17.23 -13.03
N GLU A 64 -6.56 16.79 -14.04
CA GLU A 64 -7.99 17.04 -14.22
C GLU A 64 -8.86 16.10 -13.37
N GLU A 65 -8.32 14.93 -13.01
CA GLU A 65 -8.98 13.94 -12.15
C GLU A 65 -8.86 14.27 -10.67
N MET A 66 -8.04 15.27 -10.31
CA MET A 66 -7.79 15.64 -8.92
C MET A 66 -9.04 16.17 -8.25
N GLN A 67 -9.68 15.33 -7.43
CA GLN A 67 -10.90 15.64 -6.70
C GLN A 67 -10.73 15.38 -5.20
N SER A 68 -11.33 16.24 -4.36
CA SER A 68 -11.25 16.12 -2.90
C SER A 68 -12.07 14.95 -2.34
N ARG A 69 -13.03 14.42 -3.11
CA ARG A 69 -13.96 13.38 -2.67
C ARG A 69 -13.25 12.17 -2.08
N PHE A 70 -12.16 11.71 -2.70
CA PHE A 70 -11.35 10.61 -2.15
C PHE A 70 -10.82 10.95 -0.75
N LEU A 71 -10.21 12.14 -0.60
CA LEU A 71 -9.60 12.60 0.65
C LEU A 71 -10.63 12.63 1.79
N GLU A 72 -11.80 13.21 1.53
CA GLU A 72 -12.90 13.25 2.48
C GLU A 72 -13.40 11.86 2.85
N THR A 73 -13.51 10.98 1.85
CA THR A 73 -14.05 9.63 2.02
C THR A 73 -13.12 8.74 2.83
N ILE A 74 -11.83 8.70 2.49
CA ILE A 74 -10.86 7.86 3.21
C ILE A 74 -10.67 8.34 4.65
N SER A 75 -10.73 9.65 4.92
CA SER A 75 -10.59 10.20 6.29
C SER A 75 -11.60 9.62 7.28
N ASN A 76 -12.77 9.15 6.84
CA ASN A 76 -13.76 8.48 7.69
C ASN A 76 -13.30 7.12 8.24
N PHE A 77 -12.26 6.54 7.65
CA PHE A 77 -11.70 5.22 7.96
C PHE A 77 -10.34 5.32 8.67
N LEU A 78 -9.85 6.54 8.87
CA LEU A 78 -8.59 6.81 9.55
C LEU A 78 -8.84 7.22 11.01
N LYS A 79 -7.80 7.12 11.83
CA LYS A 79 -7.78 7.76 13.15
C LYS A 79 -7.65 9.27 13.01
N ASP A 80 -8.06 10.00 14.05
CA ASP A 80 -8.21 11.46 14.00
C ASP A 80 -6.91 12.19 13.64
N PHE A 81 -5.76 11.73 14.15
CA PHE A 81 -4.46 12.36 13.85
C PHE A 81 -4.06 12.25 12.36
N MET A 82 -4.66 11.32 11.61
CA MET A 82 -4.38 11.11 10.19
C MET A 82 -5.25 11.93 9.26
N ARG A 83 -6.30 12.60 9.74
CA ARG A 83 -7.26 13.31 8.87
C ARG A 83 -6.58 14.39 8.03
N ASP A 84 -5.62 15.11 8.61
CA ASP A 84 -4.84 16.16 7.93
C ASP A 84 -3.58 15.62 7.23
N ARG A 85 -3.43 14.29 7.14
CA ARG A 85 -2.26 13.59 6.60
C ARG A 85 -2.61 12.76 5.37
N VAL A 86 -3.68 13.13 4.66
CA VAL A 86 -4.10 12.53 3.40
C VAL A 86 -4.02 13.58 2.30
N TRP A 87 -3.18 13.35 1.31
CA TRP A 87 -3.00 14.29 0.20
C TRP A 87 -3.27 13.60 -1.15
N GLY A 88 -3.69 14.40 -2.13
CA GLY A 88 -3.76 13.98 -3.52
C GLY A 88 -2.54 14.52 -4.27
N CYS A 89 -1.98 13.77 -5.22
CA CYS A 89 -0.88 14.27 -6.02
C CYS A 89 -0.96 13.80 -7.48
N HIS A 90 -0.51 14.66 -8.38
CA HIS A 90 -0.25 14.33 -9.78
C HIS A 90 1.19 14.74 -10.10
N LEU A 91 1.97 13.84 -10.69
CA LEU A 91 3.37 14.08 -11.02
C LEU A 91 3.51 14.26 -12.54
N ASP A 92 4.06 15.40 -12.92
CA ASP A 92 4.45 15.71 -14.31
C ASP A 92 5.95 15.46 -14.44
N GLU A 93 6.31 14.28 -14.91
CA GLU A 93 7.71 13.86 -15.09
C GLU A 93 8.45 14.71 -16.12
N GLY A 94 7.75 15.22 -17.14
CA GLY A 94 8.35 16.08 -18.17
C GLY A 94 8.80 17.44 -17.64
N LYS A 95 8.22 17.89 -16.52
CA LYS A 95 8.56 19.15 -15.84
C LYS A 95 9.20 18.98 -14.47
N GLU A 96 9.40 17.73 -14.02
CA GLU A 96 9.80 17.40 -12.64
C GLU A 96 8.98 18.18 -11.59
N ALA A 97 7.66 18.22 -11.80
CA ALA A 97 6.74 18.99 -10.98
C ALA A 97 5.66 18.11 -10.36
N VAL A 98 5.22 18.46 -9.15
CA VAL A 98 4.13 17.79 -8.44
C VAL A 98 3.02 18.79 -8.19
N LYS A 99 1.82 18.48 -8.68
CA LYS A 99 0.60 19.17 -8.28
C LYS A 99 0.02 18.44 -7.08
N LEU A 100 -0.01 19.10 -5.92
CA LEU A 100 -0.52 18.57 -4.66
C LEU A 100 -1.93 19.12 -4.41
N LEU A 101 -2.87 18.28 -4.02
CA LEU A 101 -4.19 18.63 -3.51
C LEU A 101 -4.21 18.35 -2.00
N TYR A 102 -4.47 19.39 -1.21
CA TYR A 102 -4.57 19.32 0.23
C TYR A 102 -5.64 20.28 0.73
N LYS A 103 -6.57 19.80 1.57
CA LYS A 103 -7.68 20.60 2.12
C LYS A 103 -8.48 21.39 1.07
N GLY A 104 -8.65 20.81 -0.12
CA GLY A 104 -9.38 21.42 -1.23
C GLY A 104 -8.57 22.44 -2.04
N GLU A 105 -7.33 22.74 -1.64
CA GLU A 105 -6.44 23.66 -2.34
C GLU A 105 -5.37 22.90 -3.12
N THR A 106 -4.99 23.45 -4.27
CA THR A 106 -3.93 22.88 -5.11
C THR A 106 -2.68 23.72 -5.11
N PHE A 107 -1.53 23.07 -4.94
CA PHE A 107 -0.20 23.68 -4.92
C PHE A 107 0.69 22.99 -5.95
N THR A 108 1.69 23.70 -6.46
CA THR A 108 2.68 23.13 -7.38
C THR A 108 4.06 23.22 -6.73
N PHE A 109 4.77 22.10 -6.73
CA PHE A 109 6.12 21.97 -6.19
C PHE A 109 7.06 21.42 -7.24
N SER A 110 8.34 21.76 -7.16
CA SER A 110 9.38 20.95 -7.80
C SER A 110 9.52 19.60 -7.08
N TYR A 111 10.12 18.60 -7.73
CA TYR A 111 10.43 17.32 -7.07
C TYR A 111 11.27 17.48 -5.80
N ARG A 112 12.22 18.43 -5.81
CA ARG A 112 13.05 18.73 -4.64
C ARG A 112 12.21 19.29 -3.49
N ASP A 113 11.40 20.31 -3.76
CA ASP A 113 10.62 20.97 -2.71
C ASP A 113 9.52 20.04 -2.19
N PHE A 114 8.95 19.19 -3.06
CA PHE A 114 7.99 18.15 -2.65
C PHE A 114 8.63 17.09 -1.73
N LYS A 115 9.85 16.65 -2.05
CA LYS A 115 10.62 15.76 -1.18
C LYS A 115 10.84 16.39 0.20
N GLU A 116 11.25 17.65 0.26
CA GLU A 116 11.51 18.36 1.50
C GLU A 116 10.22 18.46 2.33
N LEU A 117 9.11 18.87 1.70
CA LEU A 117 7.79 18.92 2.32
C LEU A 117 7.35 17.57 2.92
N LEU A 118 7.56 16.47 2.20
CA LEU A 118 7.23 15.12 2.67
C LEU A 118 8.03 14.76 3.94
N LEU A 119 9.34 15.00 3.91
CA LEU A 119 10.24 14.69 5.03
C LEU A 119 9.92 15.55 6.26
N GLU A 120 9.70 16.85 6.08
CA GLU A 120 9.32 17.78 7.15
C GLU A 120 7.97 17.40 7.77
N SER A 121 6.97 17.12 6.94
CA SER A 121 5.63 16.75 7.40
C SER A 121 5.62 15.44 8.18
N MET A 122 6.58 14.56 7.90
CA MET A 122 6.77 13.29 8.61
C MET A 122 7.77 13.35 9.78
N ASP A 123 8.36 14.52 10.07
CA ASP A 123 9.50 14.65 11.00
C ASP A 123 10.57 13.58 10.75
N CYS A 124 10.93 13.42 9.47
CA CYS A 124 11.77 12.34 8.98
C CYS A 124 13.11 12.87 8.47
N LYS A 125 14.20 12.27 8.95
CA LYS A 125 15.53 12.55 8.41
C LYS A 125 15.72 11.88 7.06
N PHE A 126 16.35 12.56 6.12
CA PHE A 126 16.76 11.92 4.87
C PHE A 126 17.98 11.03 5.08
N GLU A 127 17.93 9.82 4.54
CA GLU A 127 19.12 8.97 4.39
C GLU A 127 19.19 8.38 2.99
N ARG A 128 20.33 8.57 2.31
CA ARG A 128 20.50 8.15 0.91
C ARG A 128 20.27 6.65 0.73
N SER A 129 19.65 6.30 -0.40
CA SER A 129 19.50 4.95 -0.92
C SER A 129 20.09 4.86 -2.32
N SER A 130 20.38 3.64 -2.78
CA SER A 130 20.79 3.34 -4.15
C SER A 130 19.67 2.68 -4.97
N ALA A 131 18.44 2.62 -4.44
CA ALA A 131 17.28 2.09 -5.15
C ALA A 131 16.95 2.95 -6.38
N ARG A 132 16.45 2.32 -7.45
CA ARG A 132 15.96 2.98 -8.66
C ARG A 132 14.54 2.52 -8.96
N GLY A 133 13.76 3.40 -9.58
CA GLY A 133 12.45 3.04 -10.12
C GLY A 133 12.55 2.15 -11.35
N SER A 134 11.50 1.37 -11.60
CA SER A 134 11.28 0.71 -12.89
C SER A 134 10.48 1.65 -13.81
N ASP A 135 10.70 1.57 -15.11
CA ASP A 135 9.88 2.28 -16.11
C ASP A 135 8.41 1.80 -16.08
N GLU A 136 8.14 0.60 -15.57
CA GLU A 136 6.80 0.03 -15.42
C GLU A 136 6.04 0.55 -14.18
N ALA A 137 6.71 1.24 -13.26
CA ALA A 137 6.07 1.79 -12.06
C ALA A 137 5.23 3.05 -12.38
N THR A 138 4.37 3.47 -11.45
CA THR A 138 3.75 4.80 -11.56
C THR A 138 4.77 5.92 -11.33
N PRO A 139 4.53 7.13 -11.85
CA PRO A 139 5.37 8.30 -11.58
C PRO A 139 5.67 8.51 -10.08
N LEU A 140 4.67 8.39 -9.22
CA LEU A 140 4.85 8.53 -7.78
C LEU A 140 5.73 7.41 -7.19
N SER A 141 5.52 6.17 -7.62
CA SER A 141 6.34 5.02 -7.18
C SER A 141 7.81 5.19 -7.59
N ARG A 142 8.08 5.68 -8.81
CA ARG A 142 9.43 6.03 -9.26
C ARG A 142 10.03 7.16 -8.43
N PHE A 143 9.30 8.26 -8.26
CA PHE A 143 9.72 9.40 -7.44
C PHE A 143 10.18 8.94 -6.04
N PHE A 144 9.43 8.03 -5.41
CA PHE A 144 9.81 7.57 -4.08
C PHE A 144 11.12 6.80 -4.03
N ARG A 145 11.33 5.89 -4.97
CA ARG A 145 12.55 5.07 -5.03
C ARG A 145 13.80 5.91 -5.26
N GLU A 146 13.67 6.95 -6.08
CA GLU A 146 14.79 7.80 -6.49
C GLU A 146 15.08 8.93 -5.49
N TYR A 147 14.05 9.52 -4.88
CA TYR A 147 14.22 10.79 -4.15
C TYR A 147 14.18 10.66 -2.63
N LEU A 148 13.37 9.75 -2.03
CA LEU A 148 13.17 9.74 -0.57
C LEU A 148 14.19 8.92 0.21
N GLY A 149 14.98 8.08 -0.45
CA GLY A 149 16.03 7.32 0.20
C GLY A 149 15.50 6.19 1.10
N LYS A 150 16.32 5.70 2.03
CA LYS A 150 16.02 4.49 2.82
C LYS A 150 15.40 4.77 4.18
N SER A 151 15.24 6.04 4.55
CA SER A 151 14.55 6.41 5.79
C SER A 151 13.04 6.33 5.69
N VAL A 152 12.52 6.29 4.46
CA VAL A 152 11.11 6.17 4.15
C VAL A 152 10.82 4.80 3.54
N SER A 153 9.69 4.22 3.93
CA SER A 153 9.08 3.06 3.29
C SER A 153 7.78 3.50 2.62
N VAL A 154 7.50 2.92 1.45
CA VAL A 154 6.29 3.18 0.68
C VAL A 154 5.56 1.87 0.51
N THR A 155 4.28 1.87 0.87
CA THR A 155 3.39 0.72 0.74
C THR A 155 2.27 1.11 -0.19
N ASP A 156 2.22 0.45 -1.34
CA ASP A 156 1.09 0.54 -2.27
C ASP A 156 -0.08 -0.31 -1.74
N LEU A 157 -1.30 0.17 -1.95
CA LEU A 157 -2.53 -0.54 -1.60
C LEU A 157 -3.31 -0.78 -2.89
N ASP A 158 -3.56 -2.06 -3.20
CA ASP A 158 -4.15 -2.44 -4.49
C ASP A 158 -5.54 -1.81 -4.68
N PHE A 159 -6.39 -1.91 -3.65
CA PHE A 159 -7.75 -1.35 -3.69
C PHE A 159 -8.23 -0.83 -2.34
N PHE A 160 -9.06 0.20 -2.39
CA PHE A 160 -9.92 0.63 -1.29
C PHE A 160 -11.38 0.66 -1.76
N ILE A 161 -12.28 0.07 -0.97
CA ILE A 161 -13.73 -0.02 -1.22
C ILE A 161 -14.45 0.93 -0.25
N PRO A 162 -14.88 2.12 -0.70
CA PRO A 162 -15.39 3.15 0.20
C PRO A 162 -16.71 2.82 0.89
N SER A 163 -17.58 2.06 0.23
CA SER A 163 -18.90 1.67 0.79
C SER A 163 -18.77 0.86 2.08
N SER A 164 -17.75 0.00 2.15
CA SER A 164 -17.57 -0.96 3.24
C SER A 164 -16.35 -0.67 4.12
N GLY A 165 -15.44 0.22 3.71
CA GLY A 165 -14.20 0.50 4.43
C GLY A 165 -13.14 -0.60 4.30
N TYR A 166 -13.21 -1.42 3.25
CA TYR A 166 -12.22 -2.48 3.01
C TYR A 166 -11.03 -1.96 2.21
N PHE A 167 -9.83 -2.19 2.72
CA PHE A 167 -8.58 -2.13 1.97
C PHE A 167 -8.23 -3.55 1.54
N LEU A 168 -8.06 -3.76 0.25
CA LEU A 168 -7.81 -5.08 -0.32
C LEU A 168 -6.38 -5.15 -0.82
N GLU A 169 -5.70 -6.21 -0.44
CA GLU A 169 -4.39 -6.60 -0.93
C GLU A 169 -4.55 -7.93 -1.68
N GLU A 170 -4.46 -7.86 -3.01
CA GLU A 170 -4.61 -8.98 -3.90
C GLU A 170 -3.30 -9.78 -3.97
N LYS A 171 -3.42 -11.08 -3.69
CA LYS A 171 -2.35 -12.04 -3.87
C LYS A 171 -2.64 -12.87 -5.10
N THR A 172 -1.59 -13.14 -5.86
CA THR A 172 -1.64 -13.94 -7.10
C THR A 172 -1.00 -15.31 -6.92
N PHE A 173 -0.53 -15.62 -5.71
CA PHE A 173 0.21 -16.84 -5.40
C PHE A 173 -0.10 -17.31 -3.99
N VAL A 174 -0.40 -18.60 -3.87
CA VAL A 174 -0.57 -19.33 -2.62
C VAL A 174 0.30 -20.58 -2.62
N LEU A 175 0.64 -21.02 -1.41
CA LEU A 175 1.18 -22.35 -1.15
C LEU A 175 0.07 -23.14 -0.45
N GLU A 176 -0.32 -24.26 -1.04
CA GLU A 176 -1.18 -25.22 -0.37
C GLU A 176 -0.37 -25.95 0.71
N GLU A 177 -0.82 -25.83 1.97
CA GLU A 177 -0.27 -26.56 3.10
C GLU A 177 -1.39 -27.26 3.89
N ASP A 178 -1.01 -28.17 4.78
CA ASP A 178 -1.94 -28.81 5.71
C ASP A 178 -2.72 -27.75 6.51
N GLY A 179 -4.01 -27.63 6.18
CA GLY A 179 -4.93 -26.67 6.79
C GLY A 179 -5.35 -25.48 5.92
N GLY A 180 -5.02 -25.46 4.62
CA GLY A 180 -5.58 -24.54 3.62
C GLY A 180 -4.54 -23.63 2.95
N PRO A 181 -4.99 -22.74 2.04
CA PRO A 181 -4.09 -21.90 1.25
C PRO A 181 -3.38 -20.85 2.10
N GLU A 182 -2.07 -20.76 1.95
CA GLU A 182 -1.25 -19.73 2.58
C GLU A 182 -0.66 -18.77 1.55
N VAL A 183 -0.85 -17.47 1.76
CA VAL A 183 -0.19 -16.44 0.94
C VAL A 183 1.20 -16.17 1.47
N TYR A 184 2.13 -15.93 0.55
CA TYR A 184 3.49 -15.52 0.88
C TYR A 184 3.65 -14.02 0.66
N ILE A 185 4.15 -13.32 1.68
CA ILE A 185 4.28 -11.85 1.71
C ILE A 185 5.71 -11.50 2.12
N GLY A 186 6.30 -10.50 1.46
CA GLY A 186 7.57 -9.95 1.90
C GLY A 186 7.47 -9.42 3.33
N LEU A 187 8.49 -9.65 4.16
CA LEU A 187 8.45 -9.24 5.58
C LEU A 187 8.20 -7.74 5.75
N GLY A 188 8.82 -6.91 4.91
CA GLY A 188 8.62 -5.45 4.91
C GLY A 188 7.16 -5.08 4.64
N GLN A 189 6.57 -5.63 3.58
CA GLN A 189 5.17 -5.39 3.24
C GLN A 189 4.22 -5.83 4.36
N PHE A 190 4.44 -7.01 4.95
CA PHE A 190 3.62 -7.49 6.05
C PHE A 190 3.70 -6.57 7.29
N ILE A 191 4.89 -6.05 7.60
CA ILE A 191 5.06 -5.06 8.68
C ILE A 191 4.27 -3.80 8.36
N SER A 192 4.41 -3.25 7.14
CA SER A 192 3.69 -2.03 6.74
C SER A 192 2.18 -2.18 6.78
N LEU A 193 1.64 -3.30 6.31
CA LEU A 193 0.19 -3.58 6.36
C LEU A 193 -0.29 -3.72 7.82
N ARG A 194 0.52 -4.32 8.70
CA ARG A 194 0.19 -4.37 10.13
C ARG A 194 0.20 -2.99 10.77
N GLU A 195 1.20 -2.16 10.47
CA GLU A 195 1.26 -0.77 10.93
C GLU A 195 0.06 0.03 10.42
N LEU A 196 -0.31 -0.08 9.15
CA LEU A 196 -1.53 0.53 8.61
C LEU A 196 -2.76 0.15 9.46
N ARG A 197 -2.91 -1.14 9.77
CA ARG A 197 -4.03 -1.63 10.58
C ARG A 197 -4.01 -1.12 12.03
N THR A 198 -2.85 -1.09 12.68
CA THR A 198 -2.75 -0.80 14.12
C THR A 198 -2.61 0.68 14.41
N ASP A 199 -1.93 1.42 13.55
CA ASP A 199 -1.49 2.78 13.82
C ASP A 199 -2.40 3.80 13.13
N ILE A 200 -2.77 3.55 11.87
CA ILE A 200 -3.42 4.54 10.98
C ILE A 200 -4.94 4.36 10.92
N LEU A 201 -5.41 3.13 10.71
CA LEU A 201 -6.84 2.85 10.49
C LEU A 201 -7.65 2.86 11.78
N ASN A 202 -8.91 3.33 11.70
CA ASN A 202 -9.86 3.23 12.79
C ASN A 202 -10.59 1.87 12.78
N PRO A 203 -11.36 1.51 13.83
CA PRO A 203 -12.01 0.19 13.93
C PRO A 203 -13.05 -0.13 12.84
N ARG A 204 -13.55 0.87 12.09
CA ARG A 204 -14.51 0.65 10.99
C ARG A 204 -13.82 0.16 9.72
N ALA A 205 -12.51 0.35 9.61
CA ALA A 205 -11.73 -0.04 8.45
C ALA A 205 -11.05 -1.39 8.66
N LYS A 206 -10.93 -2.16 7.57
CA LYS A 206 -10.34 -3.50 7.59
C LYS A 206 -9.39 -3.68 6.42
N ILE A 207 -8.31 -4.43 6.63
CA ILE A 207 -7.40 -4.83 5.56
C ILE A 207 -7.61 -6.32 5.31
N LEU A 208 -7.89 -6.70 4.06
CA LEU A 208 -8.08 -8.08 3.64
C LEU A 208 -6.95 -8.50 2.71
N LEU A 209 -6.26 -9.58 3.06
CA LEU A 209 -5.48 -10.34 2.09
C LEU A 209 -6.44 -11.24 1.31
N ILE A 210 -6.38 -11.20 -0.02
CA ILE A 210 -7.32 -11.91 -0.88
C ILE A 210 -6.56 -12.73 -1.91
N TYR A 211 -7.00 -13.97 -2.12
CA TYR A 211 -6.59 -14.80 -3.26
C TYR A 211 -7.81 -15.41 -3.93
N THR A 212 -7.80 -15.44 -5.26
CA THR A 212 -8.74 -16.20 -6.08
C THR A 212 -8.04 -16.66 -7.35
N GLU A 213 -8.37 -17.87 -7.82
CA GLU A 213 -7.83 -18.42 -9.07
C GLU A 213 -8.76 -18.14 -10.26
N ASP A 214 -10.08 -18.26 -10.05
CA ASP A 214 -11.10 -18.26 -11.10
C ASP A 214 -12.27 -17.30 -10.83
N ALA A 215 -12.16 -16.46 -9.79
CA ALA A 215 -13.20 -15.57 -9.32
C ALA A 215 -14.50 -16.24 -8.85
N ARG A 216 -14.54 -17.56 -8.65
CA ARG A 216 -15.72 -18.24 -8.08
C ARG A 216 -15.61 -18.37 -6.57
N ILE A 217 -14.41 -18.66 -6.10
CA ILE A 217 -14.08 -18.84 -4.68
C ILE A 217 -13.01 -17.83 -4.28
N PHE A 218 -13.22 -17.19 -3.13
CA PHE A 218 -12.33 -16.18 -2.57
C PHE A 218 -11.81 -16.67 -1.23
N TYR A 219 -10.49 -16.76 -1.11
CA TYR A 219 -9.81 -17.05 0.13
C TYR A 219 -9.33 -15.74 0.74
N LEU A 220 -9.63 -15.54 2.02
CA LEU A 220 -9.52 -14.24 2.68
C LEU A 220 -8.82 -14.39 4.04
N LYS A 221 -8.07 -13.36 4.41
CA LYS A 221 -7.61 -13.13 5.79
C LYS A 221 -7.77 -11.66 6.15
N GLU A 222 -8.52 -11.38 7.21
CA GLU A 222 -8.49 -10.05 7.82
C GLU A 222 -7.19 -9.86 8.60
N LEU A 223 -6.42 -8.82 8.24
CA LEU A 223 -5.23 -8.46 9.00
C LEU A 223 -5.62 -7.71 10.28
N SER A 224 -4.98 -8.13 11.37
CA SER A 224 -5.09 -7.53 12.69
C SER A 224 -3.71 -7.40 13.31
N GLY A 225 -3.61 -6.65 14.41
CA GLY A 225 -2.38 -6.58 15.20
C GLY A 225 -1.91 -7.95 15.75
N LYS A 226 -2.79 -8.97 15.76
CA LYS A 226 -2.53 -10.32 16.27
C LYS A 226 -2.47 -11.38 15.17
N THR A 227 -2.48 -11.00 13.89
CA THR A 227 -2.44 -11.99 12.80
C THR A 227 -1.18 -12.84 12.91
N GLU A 228 -1.39 -14.14 13.07
CA GLU A 228 -0.33 -15.14 13.11
C GLU A 228 0.34 -15.26 11.74
N PHE A 229 1.65 -15.46 11.75
CA PHE A 229 2.44 -15.65 10.55
C PHE A 229 3.63 -16.56 10.84
N ARG A 230 4.11 -17.25 9.81
CA ARG A 230 5.31 -18.10 9.91
C ARG A 230 6.40 -17.50 9.03
N ARG A 231 7.61 -17.34 9.56
CA ARG A 231 8.75 -16.96 8.73
C ARG A 231 9.09 -18.14 7.84
N LYS A 232 9.19 -17.89 6.54
CA LYS A 232 9.55 -18.91 5.55
C LYS A 232 10.56 -18.32 4.60
N THR A 233 11.54 -19.13 4.21
CA THR A 233 12.42 -18.83 3.09
C THR A 233 11.98 -19.73 1.95
N VAL A 234 11.52 -19.13 0.86
CA VAL A 234 11.07 -19.86 -0.32
C VAL A 234 12.19 -19.80 -1.36
N PRO A 235 12.70 -20.95 -1.86
CA PRO A 235 13.72 -20.96 -2.91
C PRO A 235 13.32 -20.09 -4.10
N GLY A 236 14.23 -19.21 -4.54
CA GLY A 236 13.96 -18.25 -5.62
C GLY A 236 13.24 -16.96 -5.21
N TRP A 237 12.56 -16.94 -4.06
CA TRP A 237 11.76 -15.81 -3.55
C TRP A 237 12.34 -15.13 -2.29
N GLY A 238 13.37 -15.71 -1.68
CA GLY A 238 14.04 -15.14 -0.51
C GLY A 238 13.25 -15.36 0.78
N SER A 239 13.44 -14.48 1.77
CA SER A 239 12.80 -14.59 3.09
C SER A 239 11.55 -13.71 3.20
N GLY A 240 10.51 -14.24 3.83
CA GLY A 240 9.21 -13.61 3.93
C GLY A 240 8.36 -14.27 5.00
N VAL A 241 7.06 -14.03 4.95
CA VAL A 241 6.09 -14.58 5.90
C VAL A 241 4.98 -15.30 5.15
N SER A 242 4.58 -16.46 5.65
CA SER A 242 3.34 -17.10 5.23
C SER A 242 2.21 -16.71 6.17
N VAL A 243 1.05 -16.41 5.58
CA VAL A 243 -0.19 -16.08 6.28
C VAL A 243 -1.29 -16.97 5.74
N ARG A 244 -1.94 -17.71 6.63
CA ARG A 244 -3.07 -18.57 6.26
C ARG A 244 -4.31 -17.75 5.94
N LEU A 245 -4.98 -18.09 4.85
CA LEU A 245 -6.30 -17.59 4.50
C LEU A 245 -7.35 -18.49 5.14
N ASP A 246 -8.03 -17.98 6.17
CA ASP A 246 -8.88 -18.76 7.07
C ASP A 246 -10.38 -18.60 6.81
N LYS A 247 -10.75 -17.75 5.85
CA LYS A 247 -12.12 -17.56 5.40
C LYS A 247 -12.23 -17.84 3.91
N THR A 248 -13.26 -18.58 3.54
CA THR A 248 -13.63 -18.84 2.16
C THR A 248 -15.01 -18.25 1.90
N LEU A 249 -15.18 -17.54 0.79
CA LEU A 249 -16.46 -17.02 0.33
C LEU A 249 -16.71 -17.45 -1.12
N GLU A 250 -17.96 -17.76 -1.43
CA GLU A 250 -18.40 -17.85 -2.81
C GLU A 250 -18.62 -16.45 -3.41
N TYR A 251 -18.69 -16.38 -4.73
CA TYR A 251 -18.86 -15.14 -5.50
C TYR A 251 -19.94 -14.20 -4.93
N GLU A 252 -21.17 -14.68 -4.77
CA GLU A 252 -22.28 -13.83 -4.31
C GLU A 252 -22.07 -13.32 -2.89
N GLU A 253 -21.48 -14.13 -2.01
CA GLU A 253 -21.16 -13.73 -0.63
C GLU A 253 -20.05 -12.68 -0.60
N PHE A 254 -19.05 -12.83 -1.47
CA PHE A 254 -17.96 -11.87 -1.62
C PHE A 254 -18.47 -10.53 -2.14
N ILE A 255 -19.26 -10.51 -3.21
CA ILE A 255 -19.87 -9.29 -3.76
C ILE A 255 -20.77 -8.61 -2.72
N LYS A 256 -21.59 -9.38 -2.00
CA LYS A 256 -22.43 -8.85 -0.91
C LYS A 256 -21.59 -8.21 0.19
N MET A 257 -20.50 -8.86 0.60
CA MET A 257 -19.59 -8.33 1.62
C MET A 257 -19.01 -6.96 1.22
N LEU A 258 -18.62 -6.77 -0.04
CA LEU A 258 -18.03 -5.51 -0.51
C LEU A 258 -19.03 -4.34 -0.57
N ARG A 259 -20.33 -4.64 -0.73
CA ARG A 259 -21.37 -3.61 -0.80
C ARG A 259 -21.75 -3.02 0.56
N GLY A 260 -21.47 -3.73 1.66
CA GLY A 260 -21.85 -3.35 3.02
C GLY A 260 -23.22 -3.90 3.38
#